data_AF-A0A2N1R6C5-F1
#
_entry.id   AF-A0A2N1R6C5-F1
#
_cell.length_a   1.000
_cell.length_b   1.000
_cell.length_c   1.000
_cell.angle_alpha   90.00
_cell.angle_beta   90.00
_cell.angle_gamma   90.00
#
_symmetry.space_group_name_H-M   'P 1'
#
loop_
_entity.id
_entity.type
_entity.pdbx_description
1 polymer ?
#
loop_
_entity_poly.entity_id
_entity_poly.type
_entity_poly.pdbx_seq_one_letter_code
_entity_poly.pdbx_strand_id
1 'polypeptide(L)'
;MPAAAQLVAAVSSASTEAGVEAVSAASAAVPRTGFSLILGWLEFFVTVPMVYIAVAFCLVAIAVRMAKVARAPAPFQLAVYPETRHTVLATLGDALGMRQVRKRRPVFWLFLATFHVGLILLFLGYVDILPQVNIVSADSKDMLGAGAVGFMVTVPAFYFLLRRFKGMNRMISVPSDYLLLLLVIFLFLLGDLMSWGNSWTANGFVMTKADFAQYFYGLSRFTFADPREVLHGSHYHFVVLHVLLANIFLMILPFTKIAHAFFSIPLNAVRRTVWTTRRNRT
;
A
#
# COMPACT_ATOMS: atom_id res chain seq x y z
N MET A 1 34.45 21.23 -27.82
CA MET A 1 34.19 21.56 -26.40
C MET A 1 33.16 20.69 -25.64
N PRO A 2 32.43 19.69 -26.20
CA PRO A 2 31.48 18.90 -25.38
C PRO A 2 32.16 17.82 -24.51
N ALA A 3 33.34 17.33 -24.88
CA ALA A 3 34.01 16.24 -24.15
C ALA A 3 34.54 16.65 -22.76
N ALA A 4 35.02 17.89 -22.61
CA ALA A 4 35.52 18.40 -21.32
C ALA A 4 34.38 18.61 -20.30
N ALA A 5 33.21 19.07 -20.76
CA ALA A 5 32.03 19.22 -19.91
C ALA A 5 31.49 17.86 -19.44
N GLN A 6 31.52 16.83 -20.30
CA GLN A 6 31.15 15.46 -19.93
C GLN A 6 32.13 14.84 -18.93
N LEU A 7 33.43 15.10 -19.07
CA LEU A 7 34.45 14.59 -18.16
C LEU A 7 34.37 15.25 -16.77
N VAL A 8 34.13 16.56 -16.71
CA VAL A 8 33.92 17.28 -15.44
C VAL A 8 32.63 16.83 -14.77
N ALA A 9 31.55 16.60 -15.54
CA ALA A 9 30.31 16.06 -14.99
C ALA A 9 30.48 14.63 -14.44
N ALA A 10 31.20 13.75 -15.16
CA ALA A 10 31.49 12.38 -14.75
C ALA A 10 32.39 12.31 -13.50
N VAL A 11 33.37 13.21 -13.38
CA VAL A 11 34.25 13.28 -12.19
C VAL A 11 33.51 13.88 -10.99
N SER A 12 32.64 14.86 -11.20
CA SER A 12 31.76 15.37 -10.13
C SER A 12 30.77 14.31 -9.65
N SER A 13 30.13 13.54 -10.53
CA SER A 13 29.21 12.46 -10.11
C SER A 13 29.95 11.33 -9.40
N ALA A 14 31.10 10.89 -9.91
CA ALA A 14 31.88 9.82 -9.29
C ALA A 14 32.42 10.23 -7.90
N SER A 15 32.81 11.49 -7.72
CA SER A 15 33.24 11.99 -6.40
C SER A 15 32.08 12.15 -5.41
N THR A 16 30.85 12.40 -5.89
CA THR A 16 29.67 12.42 -5.00
C THR A 16 29.22 11.02 -4.61
N GLU A 17 29.18 10.07 -5.54
CA GLU A 17 28.83 8.67 -5.26
C GLU A 17 29.85 8.00 -4.34
N ALA A 18 31.14 8.14 -4.63
CA ALA A 18 32.21 7.62 -3.76
C ALA A 18 32.22 8.29 -2.38
N GLY A 19 31.86 9.58 -2.31
CA GLY A 19 31.72 10.31 -1.04
C GLY A 19 30.52 9.84 -0.22
N VAL A 20 29.38 9.57 -0.85
CA VAL A 20 28.17 9.05 -0.19
C VAL A 20 28.36 7.62 0.28
N GLU A 21 28.97 6.76 -0.53
CA GLU A 21 29.37 5.41 -0.12
C GLU A 21 30.39 5.44 1.02
N ALA A 22 31.39 6.31 0.97
CA ALA A 22 32.39 6.44 2.04
C ALA A 22 31.77 6.93 3.36
N VAL A 23 30.80 7.85 3.32
CA VAL A 23 30.07 8.32 4.51
C VAL A 23 29.11 7.23 5.03
N SER A 24 28.47 6.47 4.13
CA SER A 24 27.62 5.34 4.50
C SER A 24 28.42 4.18 5.09
N ALA A 25 29.61 3.90 4.56
CA ALA A 25 30.54 2.90 5.09
C ALA A 25 31.18 3.35 6.41
N ALA A 26 31.54 4.62 6.53
CA ALA A 26 32.06 5.18 7.78
C ALA A 26 31.00 5.16 8.90
N SER A 27 29.74 5.46 8.58
CA SER A 27 28.63 5.36 9.55
C SER A 27 28.27 3.92 9.92
N ALA A 28 28.55 2.94 9.05
CA ALA A 28 28.47 1.52 9.39
C ALA A 28 29.62 1.04 10.31
N ALA A 29 30.79 1.68 10.23
CA ALA A 29 31.99 1.33 11.00
C ALA A 29 32.04 1.93 12.42
N VAL A 30 31.16 2.89 12.75
CA VAL A 30 31.09 3.45 14.12
C VAL A 30 30.52 2.38 15.08
N PRO A 31 31.23 2.02 16.16
CA PRO A 31 30.71 1.12 17.18
C PRO A 31 29.39 1.66 17.73
N ARG A 32 28.29 0.95 17.46
CA ARG A 32 26.97 1.32 17.99
C ARG A 32 27.00 1.10 19.50
N THR A 33 26.86 2.17 20.27
CA THR A 33 26.76 2.10 21.74
C THR A 33 25.47 2.77 22.24
N GLY A 34 24.94 2.29 23.37
CA GLY A 34 23.76 2.85 24.03
C GLY A 34 22.49 2.85 23.17
N PHE A 35 21.91 4.04 22.98
CA PHE A 35 20.63 4.23 22.27
C PHE A 35 20.65 3.77 20.80
N SER A 36 21.79 3.87 20.13
CA SER A 36 21.93 3.45 18.72
C SER A 36 21.76 1.94 18.50
N LEU A 37 22.12 1.12 19.51
CA LEU A 37 21.88 -0.33 19.47
C LEU A 37 20.39 -0.65 19.62
N ILE A 38 19.71 0.04 20.54
CA ILE A 38 18.27 -0.13 20.77
C ILE A 38 17.51 0.24 19.49
N LEU A 39 17.87 1.37 18.87
CA LEU A 39 17.27 1.81 17.62
C LEU A 39 17.54 0.82 16.49
N GLY A 40 18.76 0.31 16.34
CA GLY A 40 19.07 -0.72 15.35
C GLY A 40 18.27 -2.01 15.54
N TRP A 41 18.10 -2.47 16.79
CA TRP A 41 17.27 -3.63 17.09
C TRP A 41 15.79 -3.39 16.79
N LEU A 42 15.27 -2.20 17.11
CA LEU A 42 13.90 -1.83 16.81
C LEU A 42 13.64 -1.76 15.30
N GLU A 43 14.55 -1.16 14.55
CA GLU A 43 14.44 -1.11 13.09
C GLU A 43 14.43 -2.50 12.47
N PHE A 44 15.35 -3.38 12.88
CA PHE A 44 15.37 -4.78 12.45
C PHE A 44 14.06 -5.50 12.82
N PHE A 45 13.58 -5.34 14.05
CA PHE A 45 12.33 -5.96 14.51
C PHE A 45 11.15 -5.52 13.64
N VAL A 46 11.06 -4.22 13.32
CA VAL A 46 9.99 -3.63 12.51
C VAL A 46 10.05 -4.13 11.07
N THR A 47 11.23 -4.19 10.45
CA THR A 47 11.36 -4.53 9.04
C THR A 47 11.33 -6.04 8.77
N VAL A 48 11.69 -6.88 9.75
CA VAL A 48 11.76 -8.33 9.53
C VAL A 48 10.72 -9.10 10.35
N PRO A 49 10.88 -9.40 11.67
CA PRO A 49 9.90 -10.16 12.45
C PRO A 49 8.47 -9.62 12.39
N MET A 50 8.31 -8.30 12.55
CA MET A 50 6.98 -7.67 12.66
C MET A 50 6.18 -7.81 11.36
N VAL A 51 6.85 -7.87 10.20
CA VAL A 51 6.19 -8.11 8.90
C VAL A 51 5.52 -9.47 8.89
N TYR A 52 6.23 -10.54 9.30
CA TYR A 52 5.66 -11.87 9.37
C TYR A 52 4.50 -11.96 10.36
N ILE A 53 4.65 -11.35 11.55
CA ILE A 53 3.60 -11.30 12.56
C ILE A 53 2.36 -10.58 12.00
N ALA A 54 2.55 -9.42 11.37
CA ALA A 54 1.47 -8.61 10.81
C ALA A 54 0.71 -9.36 9.70
N VAL A 55 1.44 -10.00 8.77
CA VAL A 55 0.85 -10.78 7.68
C VAL A 55 0.10 -12.00 8.24
N ALA A 56 0.73 -12.79 9.13
CA ALA A 56 0.11 -13.95 9.73
C ALA A 56 -1.16 -13.58 10.51
N PHE A 57 -1.09 -12.53 11.33
CA PHE A 57 -2.23 -12.02 12.07
C PHE A 57 -3.37 -11.58 11.14
N CYS A 58 -3.06 -10.80 10.10
CA CYS A 58 -4.04 -10.33 9.13
C CYS A 58 -4.75 -11.50 8.44
N LEU A 59 -3.99 -12.49 7.95
CA LEU A 59 -4.53 -13.68 7.28
C LEU A 59 -5.43 -14.51 8.22
N VAL A 60 -4.98 -14.78 9.45
CA VAL A 60 -5.76 -15.55 10.44
C VAL A 60 -7.04 -14.80 10.80
N ALA A 61 -6.95 -13.50 11.07
CA ALA A 61 -8.11 -12.69 11.45
C ALA A 61 -9.14 -12.61 10.31
N ILE A 62 -8.69 -12.46 9.06
CA ILE A 62 -9.55 -12.52 7.86
C ILE A 62 -10.21 -13.90 7.76
N ALA A 63 -9.45 -14.98 7.85
CA ALA A 63 -9.96 -16.35 7.74
C ALA A 63 -11.02 -16.65 8.82
N VAL A 64 -10.75 -16.31 10.08
CA VAL A 64 -11.71 -16.44 11.19
C VAL A 64 -12.98 -15.63 10.92
N ARG A 65 -12.84 -14.40 10.42
CA ARG A 65 -13.99 -13.54 10.10
C ARG A 65 -14.81 -14.11 8.96
N MET A 66 -14.18 -14.59 7.89
CA MET A 66 -14.86 -15.26 6.78
C MET A 66 -15.57 -16.53 7.23
N ALA A 67 -14.94 -17.35 8.07
CA ALA A 67 -15.56 -18.55 8.63
C ALA A 67 -16.79 -18.21 9.49
N LYS A 68 -16.74 -17.16 10.31
CA LYS A 68 -17.89 -16.67 11.09
C LYS A 68 -19.02 -16.19 10.19
N VAL A 69 -18.72 -15.43 9.13
CA VAL A 69 -19.72 -14.93 8.17
C VAL A 69 -20.36 -16.08 7.39
N ALA A 70 -19.57 -17.07 6.95
CA ALA A 70 -20.08 -18.23 6.22
C ALA A 70 -20.99 -19.13 7.08
N ARG A 71 -20.77 -19.16 8.40
CA ARG A 71 -21.62 -19.91 9.36
C ARG A 71 -22.83 -19.12 9.86
N ALA A 72 -22.89 -17.81 9.62
CA ALA A 72 -24.01 -16.99 10.09
C ALA A 72 -25.28 -17.29 9.28
N PRO A 73 -26.46 -17.39 9.92
CA PRO A 73 -27.71 -17.57 9.21
C PRO A 73 -27.95 -16.39 8.27
N ALA A 74 -28.42 -16.69 7.05
CA ALA A 74 -28.64 -15.65 6.04
C ALA A 74 -29.68 -14.64 6.55
N PRO A 75 -29.33 -13.34 6.68
CA PRO A 75 -30.31 -12.34 7.09
C PRO A 75 -31.42 -12.23 6.04
N PHE A 76 -32.65 -11.93 6.49
CA PHE A 76 -33.83 -11.72 5.65
C PHE A 76 -33.47 -10.88 4.40
N GLN A 77 -33.74 -11.46 3.23
CA GLN A 77 -33.17 -11.02 1.95
C GLN A 77 -33.93 -9.83 1.36
N LEU A 78 -33.29 -8.67 1.28
CA LEU A 78 -33.64 -7.64 0.30
C LEU A 78 -33.08 -8.10 -1.05
N ALA A 79 -33.96 -8.64 -1.91
CA ALA A 79 -33.60 -8.95 -3.30
C ALA A 79 -33.04 -7.70 -3.99
N VAL A 80 -31.93 -7.85 -4.71
CA VAL A 80 -31.27 -6.74 -5.41
C VAL A 80 -31.77 -6.68 -6.84
N TYR A 81 -32.68 -5.74 -7.11
CA TYR A 81 -33.22 -5.46 -8.44
C TYR A 81 -32.41 -4.37 -9.17
N PRO A 82 -32.42 -4.35 -10.52
CA PRO A 82 -33.05 -5.30 -11.44
C PRO A 82 -32.29 -6.64 -11.53
N GLU A 83 -33.01 -7.70 -11.93
CA GLU A 83 -32.39 -8.99 -12.29
C GLU A 83 -31.51 -8.83 -13.53
N THR A 84 -30.37 -9.52 -13.57
CA THR A 84 -29.47 -9.49 -14.72
C THR A 84 -29.03 -10.91 -15.06
N ARG A 85 -28.89 -11.21 -16.36
CA ARG A 85 -28.46 -12.52 -16.85
C ARG A 85 -27.02 -12.85 -16.44
N HIS A 86 -26.17 -11.84 -16.31
CA HIS A 86 -24.77 -11.98 -15.91
C HIS A 86 -24.56 -11.44 -14.49
N THR A 87 -24.86 -12.26 -13.50
CA THR A 87 -24.80 -11.89 -12.07
C THR A 87 -23.43 -11.37 -11.65
N VAL A 88 -22.34 -11.99 -12.10
CA VAL A 88 -20.96 -11.59 -11.78
C VAL A 88 -20.61 -10.22 -12.37
N LEU A 89 -20.88 -10.02 -13.66
CA LEU A 89 -20.62 -8.73 -14.32
C LEU A 89 -21.46 -7.60 -13.74
N ALA A 90 -22.72 -7.87 -13.40
CA ALA A 90 -23.57 -6.91 -12.73
C ALA A 90 -23.06 -6.58 -11.32
N THR A 91 -22.61 -7.57 -10.54
CA THR A 91 -22.01 -7.30 -9.22
C THR A 91 -20.74 -6.48 -9.30
N LEU A 92 -19.89 -6.74 -10.29
CA LEU A 92 -18.67 -5.99 -10.50
C LEU A 92 -18.98 -4.54 -10.93
N GLY A 93 -19.92 -4.37 -11.86
CA GLY A 93 -20.39 -3.06 -12.32
C GLY A 93 -21.07 -2.24 -11.22
N ASP A 94 -21.81 -2.89 -10.32
CA ASP A 94 -22.43 -2.23 -9.16
C ASP A 94 -21.39 -1.84 -8.11
N ALA A 95 -20.45 -2.74 -7.80
CA ALA A 95 -19.41 -2.53 -6.80
C ALA A 95 -18.40 -1.46 -7.23
N LEU A 96 -17.94 -1.48 -8.48
CA LEU A 96 -16.95 -0.53 -8.99
C LEU A 96 -17.60 0.76 -9.52
N GLY A 97 -18.74 0.64 -10.20
CA GLY A 97 -19.36 1.76 -10.88
C GLY A 97 -20.12 2.71 -9.96
N MET A 98 -20.65 2.22 -8.83
CA MET A 98 -21.36 3.00 -7.80
C MET A 98 -22.31 4.05 -8.41
N ARG A 99 -23.13 3.65 -9.39
CA ARG A 99 -23.90 4.56 -10.26
C ARG A 99 -24.76 5.57 -9.48
N GLN A 100 -25.30 5.17 -8.33
CA GLN A 100 -26.09 6.06 -7.47
C GLN A 100 -25.25 7.17 -6.84
N VAL A 101 -24.03 6.84 -6.39
CA VAL A 101 -23.08 7.80 -5.83
C VAL A 101 -22.66 8.80 -6.90
N ARG A 102 -22.37 8.31 -8.11
CA ARG A 102 -22.02 9.15 -9.27
C ARG A 102 -23.11 10.19 -9.58
N LYS A 103 -24.39 9.79 -9.53
CA LYS A 103 -25.53 10.70 -9.79
C LYS A 103 -25.75 11.74 -8.68
N ARG A 104 -25.65 11.34 -7.41
CA ARG A 104 -25.96 12.24 -6.27
C ARG A 104 -24.80 13.11 -5.83
N ARG A 105 -23.57 12.61 -5.92
CA ARG A 105 -22.34 13.27 -5.44
C ARG A 105 -21.17 12.96 -6.39
N PRO A 106 -21.14 13.54 -7.61
CA PRO A 106 -20.17 13.19 -8.65
C PRO A 106 -18.72 13.46 -8.22
N VAL A 107 -18.46 14.55 -7.48
CA VAL A 107 -17.11 14.86 -6.97
C VAL A 107 -16.61 13.79 -6.01
N PHE A 108 -17.46 13.35 -5.07
CA PHE A 108 -17.11 12.27 -4.15
C PHE A 108 -16.85 10.97 -4.90
N TRP A 109 -17.67 10.67 -5.92
CA TRP A 109 -17.46 9.51 -6.78
C TRP A 109 -16.13 9.58 -7.55
N LEU A 110 -15.74 10.74 -8.08
CA LEU A 110 -14.46 10.90 -8.79
C LEU A 110 -13.28 10.57 -7.87
N PHE A 111 -13.20 11.21 -6.70
CA PHE A 111 -12.15 10.91 -5.72
C PHE A 111 -12.17 9.44 -5.28
N LEU A 112 -13.36 8.86 -5.10
CA LEU A 112 -13.50 7.46 -4.74
C LEU A 112 -13.03 6.52 -5.85
N ALA A 113 -13.36 6.79 -7.11
CA ALA A 113 -12.92 5.99 -8.25
C ALA A 113 -11.40 6.10 -8.43
N THR A 114 -10.85 7.32 -8.42
CA THR A 114 -9.40 7.56 -8.51
C THR A 114 -8.64 6.84 -7.40
N PHE A 115 -9.14 6.88 -6.17
CA PHE A 115 -8.55 6.16 -5.04
C PHE A 115 -8.49 4.65 -5.27
N HIS A 116 -9.58 4.02 -5.74
CA HIS A 116 -9.59 2.58 -5.96
C HIS A 116 -8.71 2.17 -7.14
N VAL A 117 -8.71 2.95 -8.23
CA VAL A 117 -7.78 2.73 -9.36
C VAL A 117 -6.34 2.86 -8.89
N GLY A 118 -6.03 3.89 -8.09
CA GLY A 118 -4.71 4.08 -7.48
C GLY A 118 -4.31 2.92 -6.58
N LEU A 119 -5.22 2.37 -5.76
CA LEU A 119 -4.95 1.18 -4.94
C LEU A 119 -4.64 -0.05 -5.80
N ILE A 120 -5.35 -0.25 -6.91
CA ILE A 120 -5.08 -1.36 -7.84
C ILE A 120 -3.70 -1.17 -8.48
N LEU A 121 -3.37 0.03 -8.93
CA LEU A 121 -2.05 0.34 -9.51
C LEU A 121 -0.93 0.19 -8.47
N LEU A 122 -1.14 0.60 -7.22
CA LEU A 122 -0.20 0.37 -6.12
C LEU A 122 0.01 -1.12 -5.89
N PHE A 123 -1.08 -1.90 -5.84
CA PHE A 123 -0.98 -3.36 -5.70
C PHE A 123 -0.15 -3.97 -6.83
N LEU A 124 -0.39 -3.55 -8.08
CA LEU A 124 0.43 -3.96 -9.23
C LEU A 124 1.89 -3.51 -9.09
N GLY A 125 2.15 -2.32 -8.53
CA GLY A 125 3.49 -1.85 -8.22
C GLY A 125 4.21 -2.69 -7.16
N TYR A 126 3.51 -3.18 -6.13
CA TYR A 126 4.07 -4.12 -5.16
C TYR A 126 4.33 -5.50 -5.77
N VAL A 127 3.46 -5.95 -6.68
CA VAL A 127 3.69 -7.17 -7.46
C VAL A 127 4.89 -7.00 -8.40
N ASP A 128 5.07 -5.82 -8.99
CA ASP A 128 6.19 -5.46 -9.88
C ASP A 128 7.56 -5.46 -9.17
N ILE A 129 7.59 -5.34 -7.84
CA ILE A 129 8.83 -5.48 -7.05
C ILE A 129 9.24 -6.95 -6.93
N LEU A 130 8.32 -7.91 -7.10
CA LEU A 130 8.69 -9.31 -7.00
C LEU A 130 9.66 -9.66 -8.12
N PRO A 131 10.80 -10.33 -7.82
CA PRO A 131 11.85 -10.56 -8.81
C PRO A 131 11.37 -11.38 -10.03
N GLN A 132 10.26 -12.11 -9.89
CA GLN A 132 9.65 -12.90 -10.97
C GLN A 132 8.72 -12.09 -11.88
N VAL A 133 8.24 -10.92 -11.44
CA VAL A 133 7.21 -10.13 -12.13
C VAL A 133 7.76 -8.74 -12.41
N ASN A 134 8.29 -8.53 -13.61
CA ASN A 134 8.81 -7.23 -14.06
C ASN A 134 7.84 -6.59 -15.07
N ILE A 135 6.85 -5.85 -14.57
CA ILE A 135 5.98 -4.96 -15.36
C ILE A 135 6.79 -3.78 -15.89
N VAL A 136 7.63 -3.18 -15.04
CA VAL A 136 8.62 -2.15 -15.40
C VAL A 136 10.01 -2.79 -15.41
N SER A 137 10.93 -2.27 -16.23
CA SER A 137 12.32 -2.76 -16.28
C SER A 137 12.94 -2.87 -14.88
N ALA A 138 13.70 -3.94 -14.63
CA ALA A 138 14.38 -4.17 -13.35
C ALA A 138 15.39 -3.04 -13.03
N ASP A 139 16.01 -2.46 -14.07
CA ASP A 139 16.96 -1.35 -13.97
C ASP A 139 16.27 0.02 -13.83
N SER A 140 14.92 0.05 -13.78
CA SER A 140 14.20 1.29 -13.59
C SER A 140 14.46 1.83 -12.18
N LYS A 141 14.90 3.09 -12.13
CA LYS A 141 15.01 3.86 -10.89
C LYS A 141 13.66 4.00 -10.18
N ASP A 142 12.59 4.12 -10.96
CA ASP A 142 11.25 4.39 -10.47
C ASP A 142 10.37 3.14 -10.49
N MET A 143 9.51 3.03 -9.48
CA MET A 143 8.42 2.06 -9.44
C MET A 143 7.30 2.46 -10.42
N LEU A 144 6.31 1.57 -10.59
CA LEU A 144 5.13 1.81 -11.43
C LEU A 144 4.52 3.20 -11.20
N GLY A 145 4.58 4.04 -12.23
CA GLY A 145 3.98 5.36 -12.25
C GLY A 145 4.80 6.48 -11.60
N ALA A 146 6.08 6.27 -11.25
CA ALA A 146 7.01 7.32 -10.80
C ALA A 146 6.41 8.30 -9.77
N GLY A 147 5.69 7.77 -8.77
CA GLY A 147 5.01 8.51 -7.72
C GLY A 147 3.67 9.16 -8.10
N ALA A 148 3.28 9.19 -9.38
CA ALA A 148 1.96 9.66 -9.80
C ALA A 148 0.83 8.75 -9.30
N VAL A 149 1.08 7.44 -9.25
CA VAL A 149 0.13 6.44 -8.70
C VAL A 149 -0.11 6.69 -7.22
N GLY A 150 0.93 7.06 -6.49
CA GLY A 150 0.87 7.52 -5.12
C GLY A 150 -0.06 8.72 -4.91
N PHE A 151 0.10 9.74 -5.75
CA PHE A 151 -0.78 10.91 -5.74
C PHE A 151 -2.26 10.57 -5.97
N MET A 152 -2.55 9.55 -6.80
CA MET A 152 -3.91 9.05 -7.03
C MET A 152 -4.57 8.47 -5.77
N VAL A 153 -3.82 8.08 -4.74
CA VAL A 153 -4.38 7.63 -3.46
C VAL A 153 -4.25 8.66 -2.35
N THR A 154 -3.15 9.43 -2.32
CA THR A 154 -2.87 10.44 -1.29
C THR A 154 -3.87 11.59 -1.36
N VAL A 155 -4.11 12.18 -2.54
CA VAL A 155 -5.03 13.31 -2.68
C VAL A 155 -6.48 12.95 -2.32
N PRO A 156 -7.06 11.84 -2.83
CA PRO A 156 -8.38 11.42 -2.37
C PRO A 156 -8.44 11.13 -0.87
N ALA A 157 -7.39 10.57 -0.28
CA ALA A 157 -7.35 10.29 1.16
C ALA A 157 -7.48 11.58 1.99
N PHE A 158 -6.75 12.64 1.64
CA PHE A 158 -6.93 13.97 2.23
C PHE A 158 -8.35 14.50 2.02
N TYR A 159 -8.90 14.38 0.81
CA TYR A 159 -10.29 14.76 0.54
C TYR A 159 -11.28 14.01 1.44
N PHE A 160 -11.12 12.70 1.65
CA PHE A 160 -11.99 11.91 2.52
C PHE A 160 -11.88 12.34 3.98
N LEU A 161 -10.67 12.65 4.46
CA LEU A 161 -10.44 13.16 5.81
C LEU A 161 -11.15 14.50 6.01
N LEU A 162 -10.91 15.48 5.12
CA LEU A 162 -11.51 16.81 5.20
C LEU A 162 -13.04 16.77 5.08
N ARG A 163 -13.56 15.92 4.19
CA ARG A 163 -15.01 15.70 4.03
C ARG A 163 -15.66 15.19 5.32
N ARG A 164 -14.93 14.45 6.14
CA ARG A 164 -15.42 13.84 7.37
C ARG A 164 -15.64 14.84 8.51
N PHE A 165 -15.05 16.03 8.43
CA PHE A 165 -15.29 17.10 9.41
C PHE A 165 -16.57 17.91 9.13
N LYS A 166 -17.25 17.70 8.00
CA LYS A 166 -18.40 18.52 7.56
C LYS A 166 -19.74 17.78 7.62
N GLY A 167 -20.75 18.47 8.16
CA GLY A 167 -22.17 18.10 8.09
C GLY A 167 -22.50 16.72 8.68
N MET A 168 -23.42 16.01 8.03
CA MET A 168 -23.87 14.66 8.43
C MET A 168 -22.71 13.66 8.54
N ASN A 169 -21.65 13.81 7.73
CA ASN A 169 -20.52 12.87 7.75
C ASN A 169 -19.81 12.87 9.11
N ARG A 170 -19.74 14.02 9.81
CA ARG A 170 -19.15 14.10 11.16
C ARG A 170 -19.98 13.33 12.18
N MET A 171 -21.30 13.43 12.09
CA MET A 171 -22.22 12.83 13.06
C MET A 171 -22.26 11.29 12.99
N ILE A 172 -22.03 10.73 11.80
CA ILE A 172 -21.99 9.26 11.59
C ILE A 172 -20.57 8.67 11.72
N SER A 173 -19.56 9.52 11.91
CA SER A 173 -18.17 9.09 11.99
C SER A 173 -17.81 8.70 13.41
N VAL A 174 -17.04 7.63 13.53
CA VAL A 174 -16.43 7.21 14.80
C VAL A 174 -14.94 7.58 14.81
N PRO A 175 -14.32 7.80 15.98
CA PRO A 175 -12.90 8.18 16.08
C PRO A 175 -11.96 7.26 15.29
N SER A 176 -12.23 5.95 15.25
CA SER A 176 -11.44 4.98 14.50
C SER A 176 -11.40 5.24 12.99
N ASP A 177 -12.43 5.88 12.42
CA ASP A 177 -12.44 6.23 11.00
C ASP A 177 -11.42 7.33 10.67
N TYR A 178 -11.19 8.26 11.60
CA TYR A 178 -10.21 9.33 11.44
C TYR A 178 -8.79 8.79 11.60
N LEU A 179 -8.57 7.95 12.63
CA LEU A 179 -7.27 7.32 12.87
C LEU A 179 -6.85 6.43 11.70
N LEU A 180 -7.79 5.66 11.12
CA LEU A 180 -7.52 4.84 9.95
C LEU A 180 -7.17 5.68 8.72
N LEU A 181 -7.91 6.76 8.45
CA LEU A 181 -7.58 7.67 7.36
C LEU A 181 -6.22 8.33 7.57
N LEU A 182 -5.91 8.73 8.79
CA LEU A 182 -4.62 9.32 9.13
C LEU A 182 -3.47 8.33 8.90
N LEU A 183 -3.62 7.09 9.37
CA LEU A 183 -2.65 6.02 9.14
C LEU A 183 -2.40 5.80 7.65
N VAL A 184 -3.47 5.69 6.86
CA VAL A 184 -3.40 5.45 5.41
C VAL A 184 -2.81 6.65 4.67
N ILE A 185 -3.11 7.89 5.09
CA ILE A 185 -2.49 9.10 4.55
C ILE A 185 -0.98 9.07 4.78
N PHE A 186 -0.52 8.81 6.00
CA PHE A 186 0.91 8.75 6.29
C PHE A 186 1.60 7.59 5.57
N LEU A 187 0.94 6.44 5.46
CA LEU A 187 1.43 5.29 4.70
C LEU A 187 1.67 5.65 3.23
N PHE A 188 0.71 6.32 2.58
CA PHE A 188 0.89 6.74 1.18
C PHE A 188 1.88 7.88 1.05
N LEU A 189 1.85 8.86 1.95
CA LEU A 189 2.77 9.99 1.92
C LEU A 189 4.24 9.56 2.03
N LEU A 190 4.55 8.58 2.89
CA LEU A 190 5.91 8.03 3.00
C LEU A 190 6.31 7.23 1.76
N GLY A 191 5.39 6.44 1.20
CA GLY A 191 5.60 5.78 -0.10
C GLY A 191 5.90 6.77 -1.22
N ASP A 192 5.11 7.85 -1.31
CA ASP A 192 5.26 8.92 -2.29
C ASP A 192 6.60 9.65 -2.09
N LEU A 193 6.98 9.93 -0.84
CA LEU A 193 8.24 10.60 -0.51
C LEU A 193 9.45 9.77 -0.95
N MET A 194 9.42 8.44 -0.78
CA MET A 194 10.47 7.55 -1.27
C MET A 194 10.51 7.53 -2.81
N SER A 195 9.34 7.43 -3.47
CA SER A 195 9.27 7.42 -4.93
C SER A 195 9.73 8.75 -5.53
N TRP A 196 9.25 9.90 -5.04
CA TRP A 196 9.65 11.21 -5.52
C TRP A 196 11.08 11.55 -5.15
N GLY A 197 11.52 11.09 -3.97
CA GLY A 197 12.91 11.17 -3.54
C GLY A 197 13.85 10.57 -4.59
N ASN A 198 13.48 9.43 -5.18
CA ASN A 198 14.15 8.91 -6.36
C ASN A 198 13.93 9.81 -7.57
N SER A 199 12.70 10.04 -8.02
CA SER A 199 12.45 10.66 -9.32
C SER A 199 12.94 12.11 -9.47
N TRP A 200 13.01 12.90 -8.39
CA TRP A 200 13.26 14.35 -8.46
C TRP A 200 14.67 14.79 -8.06
N THR A 201 15.48 13.92 -7.46
CA THR A 201 16.87 14.25 -7.12
C THR A 201 17.84 13.62 -8.12
N ALA A 202 18.84 14.41 -8.56
CA ALA A 202 19.87 13.97 -9.50
C ALA A 202 20.62 12.73 -8.98
N ASN A 203 20.87 12.68 -7.66
CA ASN A 203 21.53 11.57 -6.98
C ASN A 203 20.54 10.52 -6.40
N GLY A 204 19.22 10.72 -6.57
CA GLY A 204 18.17 9.84 -6.05
C GLY A 204 18.15 9.71 -4.52
N PHE A 205 17.26 8.85 -4.02
CA PHE A 205 17.28 8.35 -2.64
C PHE A 205 18.31 7.20 -2.47
N VAL A 206 19.17 6.95 -3.46
CA VAL A 206 20.14 5.82 -3.56
C VAL A 206 19.50 4.42 -3.53
N MET A 207 18.22 4.29 -3.21
CA MET A 207 17.47 3.02 -3.21
C MET A 207 16.69 2.85 -4.51
N THR A 208 17.08 1.87 -5.32
CA THR A 208 16.44 1.53 -6.59
C THR A 208 15.32 0.50 -6.41
N LYS A 209 14.55 0.26 -7.48
CA LYS A 209 13.61 -0.87 -7.53
C LYS A 209 14.30 -2.20 -7.20
N ALA A 210 15.52 -2.41 -7.68
CA ALA A 210 16.27 -3.65 -7.47
C ALA A 210 16.56 -3.91 -5.98
N ASP A 211 16.89 -2.88 -5.21
CA ASP A 211 17.17 -2.98 -3.78
C ASP A 211 15.92 -3.38 -2.98
N PHE A 212 14.77 -2.79 -3.33
CA PHE A 212 13.48 -3.22 -2.79
C PHE A 212 13.15 -4.66 -3.19
N ALA A 213 13.45 -5.07 -4.43
CA ALA A 213 13.26 -6.44 -4.91
C ALA A 213 14.06 -7.44 -4.07
N GLN A 214 15.32 -7.14 -3.78
CA GLN A 214 16.18 -7.99 -2.95
C GLN A 214 15.67 -8.10 -1.51
N TYR A 215 15.22 -6.99 -0.93
CA TYR A 215 14.59 -6.97 0.40
C TYR A 215 13.33 -7.86 0.44
N PHE A 216 12.41 -7.69 -0.50
CA PHE A 216 11.20 -8.53 -0.60
C PHE A 216 11.53 -9.99 -0.86
N TYR A 217 12.57 -10.27 -1.66
CA TYR A 217 13.05 -11.62 -1.90
C TYR A 217 13.53 -12.29 -0.60
N GLY A 218 14.34 -11.59 0.20
CA GLY A 218 14.79 -12.06 1.52
C GLY A 218 13.62 -12.37 2.46
N LEU A 219 12.62 -11.50 2.50
CA LEU A 219 11.38 -11.73 3.26
C LEU A 219 10.63 -12.98 2.77
N SER A 220 10.48 -13.15 1.45
CA SER A 220 9.76 -14.31 0.89
C SER A 220 10.46 -15.65 1.13
N ARG A 221 11.79 -15.62 1.30
CA ARG A 221 12.66 -16.78 1.56
C ARG A 221 12.92 -17.03 3.04
N PHE A 222 12.38 -16.21 3.94
CA PHE A 222 12.60 -16.30 5.38
C PHE A 222 14.10 -16.31 5.74
N THR A 223 14.90 -15.44 5.12
CA THR A 223 16.36 -15.40 5.37
C THR A 223 16.73 -14.73 6.68
N PHE A 224 15.85 -13.88 7.23
CA PHE A 224 16.08 -13.09 8.45
C PHE A 224 17.39 -12.25 8.45
N ALA A 225 17.90 -11.90 7.26
CA ALA A 225 19.08 -11.05 7.10
C ALA A 225 18.79 -9.60 7.52
N ASP A 226 19.83 -8.84 7.90
CA ASP A 226 19.69 -7.42 8.22
C ASP A 226 19.35 -6.64 6.94
N PRO A 227 18.19 -5.95 6.88
CA PRO A 227 17.80 -5.21 5.67
C PRO A 227 18.76 -4.10 5.29
N ARG A 228 19.62 -3.64 6.22
CA ARG A 228 20.66 -2.63 5.93
C ARG A 228 21.75 -3.16 4.98
N GLU A 229 21.85 -4.47 4.79
CA GLU A 229 22.75 -5.10 3.81
C GLU A 229 22.29 -4.92 2.36
N VAL A 230 21.01 -4.60 2.14
CA VAL A 230 20.41 -4.42 0.82
C VAL A 230 19.81 -3.03 0.63
N LEU A 231 19.30 -2.42 1.70
CA LEU A 231 18.74 -1.07 1.72
C LEU A 231 19.75 -0.10 2.35
N HIS A 232 20.71 0.35 1.54
CA HIS A 232 21.75 1.27 1.97
C HIS A 232 21.30 2.74 1.96
N GLY A 233 21.95 3.57 2.78
CA GLY A 233 21.80 5.03 2.77
C GLY A 233 21.08 5.62 3.97
N SER A 234 21.25 6.93 4.15
CA SER A 234 20.65 7.73 5.25
C SER A 234 19.12 7.74 5.24
N HIS A 235 18.52 7.32 4.14
CA HIS A 235 17.09 7.27 3.92
C HIS A 235 16.40 5.99 4.39
N TYR A 236 17.16 4.99 4.87
CA TYR A 236 16.62 3.74 5.41
C TYR A 236 15.52 3.94 6.47
N HIS A 237 15.62 5.00 7.27
CA HIS A 237 14.61 5.33 8.28
C HIS A 237 13.21 5.60 7.69
N PHE A 238 13.11 6.12 6.46
CA PHE A 238 11.81 6.30 5.79
C PHE A 238 11.19 4.95 5.43
N VAL A 239 12.00 3.98 5.01
CA VAL A 239 11.54 2.61 4.74
C VAL A 239 11.07 1.96 6.03
N VAL A 240 11.83 2.06 7.12
CA VAL A 240 11.42 1.51 8.42
C VAL A 240 10.07 2.10 8.84
N LEU A 241 9.90 3.42 8.75
CA LEU A 241 8.64 4.06 9.13
C LEU A 241 7.50 3.63 8.21
N HIS A 242 7.72 3.54 6.90
CA HIS A 242 6.73 3.06 5.94
C HIS A 242 6.30 1.62 6.26
N VAL A 243 7.27 0.72 6.50
CA VAL A 243 7.02 -0.68 6.88
C VAL A 243 6.32 -0.78 8.24
N LEU A 244 6.67 0.07 9.21
CA LEU A 244 5.96 0.15 10.49
C LEU A 244 4.48 0.48 10.29
N LEU A 245 4.18 1.54 9.51
CA LEU A 245 2.80 1.93 9.22
C LEU A 245 2.06 0.84 8.44
N ALA A 246 2.74 0.17 7.50
CA ALA A 246 2.18 -0.95 6.75
C ALA A 246 1.85 -2.15 7.67
N ASN A 247 2.74 -2.48 8.61
CA ASN A 247 2.52 -3.54 9.59
C ASN A 247 1.34 -3.23 10.52
N ILE A 248 1.28 -2.00 11.03
CA ILE A 248 0.13 -1.53 11.83
C ILE A 248 -1.14 -1.61 10.99
N PHE A 249 -1.10 -1.14 9.74
CA PHE A 249 -2.24 -1.20 8.83
C PHE A 249 -2.73 -2.64 8.64
N LEU A 250 -1.85 -3.60 8.36
CA LEU A 250 -2.19 -5.02 8.22
C LEU A 250 -2.81 -5.60 9.49
N MET A 251 -2.29 -5.26 10.67
CA MET A 251 -2.84 -5.75 11.94
C MET A 251 -4.22 -5.18 12.26
N ILE A 252 -4.50 -3.92 11.90
CA ILE A 252 -5.82 -3.32 12.16
C ILE A 252 -6.84 -3.64 11.05
N LEU A 253 -6.38 -3.88 9.81
CA LEU A 253 -7.20 -4.15 8.63
C LEU A 253 -8.41 -5.05 8.92
N PRO A 254 -8.27 -6.25 9.52
CA PRO A 254 -9.38 -7.16 9.77
C PRO A 254 -10.48 -6.60 10.69
N PHE A 255 -10.20 -5.56 11.48
CA PHE A 255 -11.15 -4.92 12.38
C PHE A 255 -11.74 -3.62 11.84
N THR A 256 -11.23 -3.13 10.71
CA THR A 256 -11.66 -1.86 10.14
C THR A 256 -12.92 -1.98 9.27
N LYS A 257 -13.53 -0.82 8.98
CA LYS A 257 -14.59 -0.71 7.97
C LYS A 257 -14.09 -0.98 6.54
N ILE A 258 -12.78 -0.90 6.27
CA ILE A 258 -12.19 -1.16 4.95
C ILE A 258 -12.38 -2.63 4.56
N ALA A 259 -12.25 -3.55 5.52
CA ALA A 259 -12.51 -4.97 5.27
C ALA A 259 -13.92 -5.21 4.70
N HIS A 260 -14.93 -4.43 5.10
CA HIS A 260 -16.28 -4.53 4.54
C HIS A 260 -16.38 -4.16 3.06
N ALA A 261 -15.53 -3.26 2.57
CA ALA A 261 -15.49 -2.92 1.14
C ALA A 261 -14.98 -4.12 0.32
N PHE A 262 -13.92 -4.79 0.78
CA PHE A 262 -13.40 -5.99 0.11
C PHE A 262 -14.41 -7.16 0.14
N PHE A 263 -15.14 -7.32 1.25
CA PHE A 263 -16.17 -8.34 1.34
C PHE A 263 -17.49 -7.97 0.65
N SER A 264 -17.65 -6.74 0.14
CA SER A 264 -18.88 -6.33 -0.54
C SER A 264 -19.13 -7.10 -1.84
N ILE A 265 -18.07 -7.43 -2.59
CA ILE A 265 -18.15 -8.22 -3.82
C ILE A 265 -18.64 -9.66 -3.53
N PRO A 266 -17.98 -10.46 -2.67
CA PRO A 266 -18.46 -11.80 -2.37
C PRO A 266 -19.82 -11.79 -1.67
N LEU A 267 -20.11 -10.80 -0.81
CA LEU A 267 -21.42 -10.68 -0.18
C LEU A 267 -22.53 -10.38 -1.20
N ASN A 268 -22.28 -9.50 -2.17
CA ASN A 268 -23.23 -9.19 -3.25
C ASN A 268 -23.40 -10.39 -4.20
N ALA A 269 -22.34 -11.15 -4.45
CA ALA A 269 -22.41 -12.38 -5.23
C ALA A 269 -23.30 -13.43 -4.53
N VAL A 270 -23.06 -13.70 -3.24
CA VAL A 270 -23.89 -14.62 -2.43
C VAL A 270 -25.35 -14.17 -2.41
N ARG A 271 -25.62 -12.87 -2.22
CA ARG A 271 -26.98 -12.31 -2.24
C ARG A 271 -27.72 -12.57 -3.55
N ARG A 272 -27.04 -12.44 -4.69
CA ARG A 272 -27.65 -12.69 -6.01
C ARG A 272 -27.84 -14.20 -6.29
N THR A 273 -26.90 -15.05 -5.88
CA THR A 273 -26.95 -16.50 -6.13
C THR A 273 -28.01 -17.24 -5.30
N VAL A 274 -28.19 -16.87 -4.02
CA VAL A 274 -29.21 -17.54 -3.19
C VAL A 274 -30.62 -17.28 -3.73
N TRP A 275 -30.84 -16.09 -4.31
CA TRP A 275 -32.14 -15.72 -4.85
C TRP A 275 -32.46 -16.44 -6.18
N THR A 276 -31.49 -16.55 -7.10
CA THR A 276 -31.69 -17.34 -8.34
C THR A 276 -31.95 -18.82 -8.06
N THR A 277 -31.27 -19.39 -7.04
CA THR A 277 -31.41 -20.81 -6.70
C THR A 277 -32.75 -21.14 -6.04
N ARG A 278 -33.31 -20.24 -5.21
CA ARG A 278 -34.64 -20.44 -4.60
C ARG A 278 -35.77 -20.37 -5.61
N ARG A 279 -35.68 -19.47 -6.60
CA ARG A 279 -36.69 -19.34 -7.67
C ARG A 279 -36.79 -20.60 -8.54
N ASN A 280 -35.68 -21.28 -8.81
CA ASN A 280 -35.69 -22.52 -9.59
C ASN A 280 -36.24 -23.74 -8.82
N ARG A 281 -36.54 -23.59 -7.51
CA ARG A 281 -37.12 -24.64 -6.66
C ARG A 281 -38.62 -24.44 -6.38
N THR A 282 -39.20 -23.32 -6.84
CA THR A 282 -40.63 -22.98 -6.73
C THR A 282 -41.24 -22.97 -8.11
#